data_AF-A0A1Q7SKU1-F1
#
_entry.id   AF-A0A1Q7SKU1-F1
#
_cell.length_a   1.000
_cell.length_b   1.000
_cell.length_c   1.000
_cell.angle_alpha   90.00
_cell.angle_beta   90.00
_cell.angle_gamma   90.00
#
_symmetry.space_group_name_H-M   'P 1'
#
loop_
_entity.id
_entity.type
_entity.pdbx_description
1 polymer ?
#
loop_
_entity_poly.entity_id
_entity_poly.type
_entity_poly.pdbx_seq_one_letter_code
_entity_poly.pdbx_strand_id
1 'polypeptide(L)'
;MMAHAMFRPRRLREKPLLRTLVRETALAVDDLVYPLFAVHGRGVREPIASMPGQFRLSIDELVKEVKDTAGMGIPAVLLFGVPAEKDPRGSEAYAEDGIVQQAVRAVKDVVPDLLVVTDVCLCQYTSHGHCGIVEGGSIRNDPTLELLARVAVSQAEAGADMVAPSDMMDGRVGAIREALDEATFADTPILAYSAKYASSFYGPFREAADSAPQFGDRRSYQMDPANALEALREIALDLDEGADIVMVKPALPYLDIISRAKAEFGVPLAAYSVSGEYSMIRAAGRLGWLDEERAMLEALVAIRRAGADVVITYFARDAARLLERGSAR
;
A
#
# COMPACT_ATOMS: atom_id res chain seq x y z
N MET A 1 7.97 44.70 -34.03
CA MET A 1 6.63 44.37 -33.50
C MET A 1 6.75 43.12 -32.65
N MET A 2 6.66 43.22 -31.32
CA MET A 2 6.61 42.03 -30.47
C MET A 2 5.24 41.37 -30.66
N ALA A 3 5.22 40.13 -31.14
CA ALA A 3 4.01 39.33 -31.23
C ALA A 3 3.40 39.19 -29.82
N HIS A 4 2.33 39.95 -29.57
CA HIS A 4 1.59 39.85 -28.33
C HIS A 4 0.87 38.50 -28.36
N ALA A 5 1.28 37.53 -27.54
CA ALA A 5 0.65 36.21 -27.52
C ALA A 5 -0.87 36.35 -27.27
N MET A 6 -1.69 35.86 -28.21
CA MET A 6 -3.16 35.86 -28.09
C MET A 6 -3.61 34.91 -26.98
N PHE A 7 -2.97 33.75 -26.89
CA PHE A 7 -3.16 32.77 -25.83
C PHE A 7 -2.29 33.13 -24.61
N ARG A 8 -2.91 33.29 -23.44
CA ARG A 8 -2.23 33.67 -22.18
C ARG A 8 -2.66 32.78 -21.03
N PRO A 9 -1.98 31.65 -20.81
CA PRO A 9 -2.30 30.71 -19.72
C PRO A 9 -2.35 31.36 -18.33
N ARG A 10 -1.55 32.42 -18.09
CA ARG A 10 -1.55 33.16 -16.82
C ARG A 10 -2.90 33.77 -16.45
N ARG A 11 -3.80 34.03 -17.42
CA ARG A 11 -5.15 34.56 -17.16
C ARG A 11 -5.95 33.67 -16.21
N LEU A 12 -5.78 32.36 -16.31
CA LEU A 12 -6.46 31.38 -15.43
C LEU A 12 -5.75 31.20 -14.07
N ARG A 13 -4.55 31.76 -13.88
CA ARG A 13 -3.71 31.56 -12.68
C ARG A 13 -3.73 32.75 -11.72
N GLU A 14 -4.21 33.90 -12.18
CA GLU A 14 -4.09 35.18 -11.48
C GLU A 14 -4.89 35.23 -10.17
N LYS A 15 -6.13 34.74 -10.18
CA LYS A 15 -7.02 34.76 -9.00
C LYS A 15 -7.07 33.38 -8.35
N PRO A 16 -7.01 33.27 -7.01
CA PRO A 16 -7.18 32.00 -6.32
C PRO A 16 -8.45 31.25 -6.74
N LEU A 17 -9.59 31.94 -6.80
CA LEU A 17 -10.87 31.34 -7.23
C LEU A 17 -10.86 30.86 -8.68
N LEU A 18 -10.10 31.52 -9.58
CA LEU A 18 -9.94 31.03 -10.95
C LEU A 18 -9.15 29.73 -10.97
N ARG A 19 -8.07 29.62 -10.16
CA ARG A 19 -7.31 28.38 -10.03
C ARG A 19 -8.15 27.25 -9.46
N THR A 20 -9.04 27.54 -8.51
CA THR A 20 -9.99 26.56 -7.97
C THR A 20 -10.98 26.11 -9.05
N LEU A 21 -11.54 27.04 -9.82
CA LEU A 21 -12.56 26.75 -10.84
C LEU A 21 -12.04 25.86 -11.98
N VAL A 22 -10.77 26.01 -12.36
CA VAL A 22 -10.17 25.26 -13.48
C VAL A 22 -9.28 24.09 -13.04
N ARG A 23 -9.28 23.76 -11.74
CA ARG A 23 -8.46 22.68 -11.19
C ARG A 23 -8.93 21.33 -11.76
N GLU A 24 -8.00 20.56 -12.29
CA GLU A 24 -8.30 19.25 -12.90
C GLU A 24 -8.35 18.11 -11.87
N THR A 25 -7.56 18.22 -10.79
CA THR A 25 -7.44 17.15 -9.78
C THR A 25 -7.72 17.69 -8.39
N ALA A 26 -8.60 17.01 -7.67
CA ALA A 26 -8.80 17.19 -6.24
C ALA A 26 -8.35 15.91 -5.51
N LEU A 27 -7.86 16.08 -4.28
CA LEU A 27 -7.60 14.98 -3.34
C LEU A 27 -8.73 15.00 -2.30
N ALA A 28 -9.35 13.86 -2.06
CA ALA A 28 -10.36 13.65 -1.03
C ALA A 28 -9.83 12.70 0.05
N VAL A 29 -10.43 12.74 1.24
CA VAL A 29 -10.12 11.76 2.31
C VAL A 29 -10.49 10.35 1.87
N ASP A 30 -11.56 10.23 1.09
CA ASP A 30 -12.06 8.97 0.51
C ASP A 30 -11.07 8.30 -0.44
N ASP A 31 -10.05 9.02 -0.92
CA ASP A 31 -8.99 8.46 -1.76
C ASP A 31 -7.91 7.71 -0.94
N LEU A 32 -7.94 7.78 0.39
CA LEU A 32 -6.81 7.40 1.25
C LEU A 32 -6.99 6.02 1.92
N VAL A 33 -5.91 5.24 1.97
CA VAL A 33 -5.80 4.03 2.79
C VAL A 33 -4.62 4.19 3.75
N TYR A 34 -4.84 3.91 5.03
CA TYR A 34 -3.81 4.07 6.06
C TYR A 34 -3.12 2.74 6.44
N PRO A 35 -1.81 2.59 6.17
CA PRO A 35 -1.04 1.43 6.62
C PRO A 35 -0.84 1.37 8.14
N LEU A 36 -0.96 0.18 8.73
CA LEU A 36 -0.73 -0.07 10.15
C LEU A 36 0.10 -1.35 10.38
N PHE A 37 0.91 -1.37 11.44
CA PHE A 37 1.74 -2.51 11.81
C PHE A 37 1.26 -3.14 13.12
N ALA A 38 0.79 -4.38 13.05
CA ALA A 38 0.28 -5.15 14.18
C ALA A 38 1.37 -6.06 14.76
N VAL A 39 1.49 -6.09 16.09
CA VAL A 39 2.41 -6.97 16.84
C VAL A 39 1.73 -7.68 17.98
N HIS A 40 2.30 -8.80 18.43
CA HIS A 40 1.83 -9.48 19.64
C HIS A 40 2.11 -8.66 20.91
N GLY A 41 1.40 -9.01 21.98
CA GLY A 41 1.55 -8.39 23.30
C GLY A 41 0.35 -7.52 23.68
N ARG A 42 0.54 -6.65 24.68
CA ARG A 42 -0.51 -5.77 25.21
C ARG A 42 0.08 -4.43 25.67
N GLY A 43 -0.59 -3.33 25.33
CA GLY A 43 -0.09 -1.98 25.61
C GLY A 43 1.21 -1.62 24.89
N VAL A 44 1.51 -2.30 23.78
CA VAL A 44 2.73 -2.09 22.98
C VAL A 44 2.46 -0.98 21.97
N ARG A 45 3.27 0.09 22.04
CA ARG A 45 3.31 1.18 21.06
C ARG A 45 4.76 1.57 20.80
N GLU A 46 5.40 0.82 19.90
CA GLU A 46 6.82 1.00 19.61
C GLU A 46 7.01 1.94 18.42
N PRO A 47 7.76 3.06 18.58
CA PRO A 47 8.03 3.96 17.47
C PRO A 47 8.97 3.32 16.44
N ILE A 48 8.71 3.57 15.16
CA ILE A 48 9.59 3.15 14.06
C ILE A 48 10.55 4.30 13.77
N ALA A 49 11.84 4.12 14.03
CA ALA A 49 12.82 5.21 14.04
C ALA A 49 12.99 5.84 12.65
N SER A 50 13.07 5.00 11.61
CA SER A 50 13.17 5.47 10.22
C SER A 50 11.85 6.01 9.66
N MET A 51 10.71 5.84 10.35
CA MET A 51 9.40 6.35 9.93
C MET A 51 8.75 7.16 11.04
N PRO A 52 9.24 8.37 11.34
CA PRO A 52 8.80 9.10 12.51
C PRO A 52 7.30 9.37 12.52
N GLY A 53 6.63 9.07 13.63
CA GLY A 53 5.18 9.17 13.76
C GLY A 53 4.41 7.88 13.39
N GLN A 54 5.11 6.85 12.90
CA GLN A 54 4.56 5.50 12.70
C GLN A 54 5.01 4.57 13.83
N PHE A 55 4.19 3.57 14.11
CA PHE A 55 4.36 2.68 15.26
C PHE A 55 4.06 1.22 14.91
N ARG A 56 4.70 0.31 15.62
CA ARG A 56 4.23 -1.07 15.81
C ARG A 56 3.31 -1.11 17.01
N LEU A 57 2.13 -1.71 16.84
CA LEU A 57 1.03 -1.61 17.79
C LEU A 57 0.55 -3.01 18.18
N SER A 58 0.44 -3.27 19.50
CA SER A 58 -0.36 -4.41 19.94
C SER A 58 -1.82 -4.19 19.57
N ILE A 59 -2.61 -5.27 19.50
CA ILE A 59 -4.01 -5.21 19.04
C ILE A 59 -4.82 -4.16 19.81
N ASP A 60 -4.64 -4.05 21.14
CA ASP A 60 -5.35 -3.08 21.96
C ASP A 60 -4.96 -1.62 21.68
N GLU A 61 -3.73 -1.35 21.24
CA GLU A 61 -3.30 -0.03 20.78
C GLU A 61 -3.69 0.23 19.32
N LEU A 62 -3.64 -0.80 18.47
CA LEU A 62 -4.06 -0.76 17.07
C LEU A 62 -5.54 -0.40 16.95
N VAL A 63 -6.40 -0.98 17.78
CA VAL A 63 -7.83 -0.66 17.82
C VAL A 63 -8.07 0.82 18.15
N LYS A 64 -7.27 1.44 19.02
CA LYS A 64 -7.38 2.89 19.31
C LYS A 64 -6.99 3.71 18.08
N GLU A 65 -5.88 3.36 17.45
CA GLU A 65 -5.38 4.01 16.24
C GLU A 65 -6.40 3.93 15.08
N VAL A 66 -7.06 2.78 14.94
CA VAL A 66 -8.08 2.53 13.93
C VAL A 66 -9.35 3.35 14.19
N LYS A 67 -9.82 3.43 15.44
CA LYS A 67 -10.97 4.29 15.80
C LYS A 67 -10.71 5.75 15.46
N ASP A 68 -9.52 6.26 15.81
CA ASP A 68 -9.14 7.63 15.45
C ASP A 68 -9.08 7.83 13.94
N THR A 69 -8.56 6.84 13.21
CA THR A 69 -8.42 6.87 11.74
C THR A 69 -9.80 6.92 11.07
N ALA A 70 -10.72 6.05 11.49
CA ALA A 70 -12.09 6.04 11.00
C ALA A 70 -12.83 7.34 11.35
N GLY A 71 -12.60 7.89 12.55
CA GLY A 71 -13.15 9.18 12.97
C GLY A 71 -12.69 10.37 12.13
N MET A 72 -11.60 10.23 11.36
CA MET A 72 -11.13 11.23 10.39
C MET A 72 -11.76 11.06 9.00
N GLY A 73 -12.66 10.08 8.82
CA GLY A 73 -13.30 9.79 7.54
C GLY A 73 -12.45 8.96 6.57
N ILE A 74 -11.30 8.43 7.01
CA ILE A 74 -10.46 7.58 6.17
C ILE A 74 -11.19 6.23 5.99
N PRO A 75 -11.47 5.80 4.74
CA PRO A 75 -12.38 4.68 4.48
C PRO A 75 -11.75 3.31 4.73
N ALA A 76 -10.42 3.19 4.72
CA ALA A 76 -9.75 1.90 4.82
C ALA A 76 -8.39 1.95 5.53
N VAL A 77 -8.03 0.81 6.12
CA VAL A 77 -6.69 0.54 6.65
C VAL A 77 -6.06 -0.65 5.93
N LEU A 78 -4.73 -0.64 5.82
CA LEU A 78 -3.94 -1.77 5.32
C LEU A 78 -3.10 -2.36 6.45
N LEU A 79 -3.37 -3.60 6.82
CA LEU A 79 -2.71 -4.27 7.94
C LEU A 79 -1.47 -5.05 7.50
N PHE A 80 -0.37 -4.81 8.20
CA PHE A 80 0.87 -5.58 8.14
C PHE A 80 1.12 -6.26 9.48
N GLY A 81 1.31 -7.57 9.49
CA GLY A 81 1.73 -8.31 10.68
C GLY A 81 3.24 -8.28 10.87
N VAL A 82 3.70 -8.15 12.11
CA VAL A 82 5.08 -8.46 12.50
C VAL A 82 5.00 -9.57 13.56
N PRO A 83 5.31 -10.82 13.19
CA PRO A 83 5.15 -11.97 14.06
C PRO A 83 6.19 -11.97 15.19
N ALA A 84 5.91 -12.72 16.25
CA ALA A 84 6.86 -12.90 17.36
C ALA A 84 7.98 -13.87 16.99
N GLU A 85 7.66 -14.89 16.19
CA GLU A 85 8.60 -15.91 15.71
C GLU A 85 8.50 -16.06 14.20
N LYS A 86 9.60 -16.49 13.59
CA LYS A 86 9.68 -16.72 12.14
C LYS A 86 10.22 -18.11 11.86
N ASP A 87 9.63 -18.77 10.87
CA ASP A 87 10.04 -20.09 10.42
C ASP A 87 10.25 -20.11 8.90
N PRO A 88 10.92 -21.13 8.32
CA PRO A 88 11.21 -21.14 6.88
C PRO A 88 9.99 -21.14 5.94
N ARG A 89 8.79 -21.43 6.44
CA ARG A 89 7.53 -21.44 5.67
C ARG A 89 6.60 -20.30 6.02
N GLY A 90 6.96 -19.46 7.00
CA GLY A 90 6.15 -18.34 7.46
C GLY A 90 4.77 -18.79 7.96
N SER A 91 4.74 -19.82 8.80
CA SER A 91 3.50 -20.50 9.20
C SER A 91 2.48 -19.62 9.91
N GLU A 92 2.94 -18.58 10.63
CA GLU A 92 2.04 -17.62 11.27
C GLU A 92 1.22 -16.80 10.26
N ALA A 93 1.70 -16.64 9.01
CA ALA A 93 1.01 -15.86 7.98
C ALA A 93 -0.41 -16.40 7.68
N TYR A 94 -0.59 -17.71 7.81
CA TYR A 94 -1.83 -18.44 7.54
C TYR A 94 -2.36 -19.19 8.78
N ALA A 95 -1.88 -18.83 9.97
CA ALA A 95 -2.43 -19.36 11.22
C ALA A 95 -3.80 -18.72 11.51
N GLU A 96 -4.74 -19.51 12.02
CA GLU A 96 -6.08 -19.02 12.42
C GLU A 96 -5.97 -17.89 13.46
N ASP A 97 -5.00 -18.00 14.37
CA ASP A 97 -4.65 -17.05 15.41
C ASP A 97 -3.38 -16.23 15.07
N GLY A 98 -3.01 -16.12 13.80
CA GLY A 98 -1.93 -15.23 13.37
C GLY A 98 -2.20 -13.76 13.70
N ILE A 99 -1.14 -12.95 13.83
CA ILE A 99 -1.28 -11.55 14.28
C ILE A 99 -2.21 -10.71 13.40
N VAL A 100 -2.22 -10.93 12.07
CA VAL A 100 -3.11 -10.21 11.15
C VAL A 100 -4.54 -10.65 11.37
N GLN A 101 -4.80 -11.94 11.49
CA GLN A 101 -6.13 -12.51 11.69
C GLN A 101 -6.74 -12.01 13.01
N GLN A 102 -5.94 -11.96 14.08
CA GLN A 102 -6.39 -11.36 15.35
C GLN A 102 -6.67 -9.86 15.22
N ALA A 103 -5.83 -9.11 14.51
CA ALA A 103 -6.03 -7.67 14.29
C ALA A 103 -7.28 -7.38 13.45
N VAL A 104 -7.52 -8.14 12.38
CA VAL A 104 -8.72 -8.03 11.53
C VAL A 104 -9.97 -8.21 12.38
N ARG A 105 -10.10 -9.32 13.12
CA ARG A 105 -11.25 -9.58 13.99
C ARG A 105 -11.48 -8.44 14.98
N ALA A 106 -10.43 -8.01 15.67
CA ALA A 106 -10.52 -6.92 16.64
C ALA A 106 -10.95 -5.58 16.02
N VAL A 107 -10.52 -5.29 14.79
CA VAL A 107 -10.95 -4.09 14.05
C VAL A 107 -12.42 -4.20 13.63
N LYS A 108 -12.83 -5.33 13.04
CA LYS A 108 -14.23 -5.52 12.61
C LYS A 108 -15.20 -5.51 13.79
N ASP A 109 -14.77 -5.98 14.97
CA ASP A 109 -15.57 -5.92 16.20
C ASP A 109 -15.86 -4.49 16.68
N VAL A 110 -14.93 -3.56 16.45
CA VAL A 110 -15.02 -2.20 17.04
C VAL A 110 -15.35 -1.10 16.04
N VAL A 111 -15.05 -1.30 14.75
CA VAL A 111 -15.33 -0.39 13.64
C VAL A 111 -15.75 -1.21 12.41
N PRO A 112 -16.93 -1.86 12.43
CA PRO A 112 -17.36 -2.81 11.39
C PRO A 112 -17.47 -2.19 9.98
N ASP A 113 -17.73 -0.89 9.90
CA ASP A 113 -17.90 -0.17 8.62
C ASP A 113 -16.57 0.27 8.00
N LEU A 114 -15.45 0.17 8.72
CA LEU A 114 -14.13 0.46 8.15
C LEU A 114 -13.67 -0.73 7.30
N LEU A 115 -13.19 -0.43 6.09
CA LEU A 115 -12.61 -1.44 5.22
C LEU A 115 -11.23 -1.86 5.73
N VAL A 116 -11.05 -3.16 5.90
CA VAL A 116 -9.78 -3.78 6.32
C VAL A 116 -9.17 -4.50 5.12
N VAL A 117 -8.09 -3.90 4.59
CA VAL A 117 -7.25 -4.52 3.57
C VAL A 117 -6.10 -5.25 4.28
N THR A 118 -5.76 -6.45 3.85
CA THR A 118 -4.65 -7.23 4.43
C THR A 118 -3.54 -7.53 3.42
N ASP A 119 -2.29 -7.39 3.85
CA ASP A 119 -1.13 -7.80 3.04
C ASP A 119 -1.04 -9.33 2.97
N VAL A 120 -0.98 -9.87 1.75
CA VAL A 120 -0.72 -11.29 1.49
C VAL A 120 0.72 -11.42 1.01
N CYS A 121 1.61 -11.85 1.91
CA CYS A 121 3.03 -12.05 1.64
C CYS A 121 3.65 -12.94 2.74
N LEU A 122 4.79 -13.56 2.47
CA LEU A 122 5.52 -14.36 3.47
C LEU A 122 6.74 -13.64 4.07
N CYS A 123 7.07 -12.44 3.62
CA CYS A 123 8.39 -11.86 3.92
C CYS A 123 8.58 -11.39 5.37
N GLN A 124 7.48 -11.09 6.08
CA GLN A 124 7.49 -10.77 7.50
C GLN A 124 7.57 -12.03 8.37
N TYR A 125 7.17 -13.18 7.82
CA TYR A 125 6.97 -14.42 8.57
C TYR A 125 8.07 -15.45 8.33
N THR A 126 8.75 -15.36 7.19
CA THR A 126 9.84 -16.27 6.87
C THR A 126 11.11 -15.90 7.61
N SER A 127 11.80 -16.91 8.16
CA SER A 127 13.07 -16.69 8.85
C SER A 127 14.15 -16.07 7.95
N HIS A 128 14.08 -16.29 6.63
CA HIS A 128 15.00 -15.73 5.64
C HIS A 128 14.55 -14.38 5.05
N GLY A 129 13.33 -13.89 5.32
CA GLY A 129 12.87 -12.56 4.89
C GLY A 129 12.53 -12.41 3.39
N HIS A 130 12.29 -13.53 2.69
CA HIS A 130 11.86 -13.52 1.28
C HIS A 130 10.34 -13.66 1.16
N CYS A 131 9.77 -13.22 0.04
CA CYS A 131 8.33 -13.29 -0.21
C CYS A 131 7.78 -14.71 -0.42
N GLY A 132 8.65 -15.72 -0.53
CA GLY A 132 8.28 -17.08 -0.91
C GLY A 132 9.20 -18.14 -0.33
N ILE A 133 8.87 -19.40 -0.60
CA ILE A 133 9.63 -20.58 -0.19
C ILE A 133 11.02 -20.55 -0.85
N VAL A 134 12.06 -20.82 -0.05
CA VAL A 134 13.45 -20.91 -0.50
C VAL A 134 13.89 -22.37 -0.60
N GLU A 135 14.31 -22.80 -1.78
CA GLU A 135 14.94 -24.11 -2.01
C GLU A 135 16.21 -23.95 -2.84
N GLY A 136 17.32 -24.53 -2.38
CA GLY A 136 18.60 -24.44 -3.10
C GLY A 136 19.12 -23.01 -3.31
N GLY A 137 18.68 -22.04 -2.48
CA GLY A 137 19.02 -20.62 -2.61
C GLY A 137 18.14 -19.83 -3.59
N SER A 138 17.15 -20.48 -4.21
CA SER A 138 16.20 -19.84 -5.13
C SER A 138 14.81 -19.76 -4.51
N ILE A 139 14.09 -18.68 -4.83
CA ILE A 139 12.70 -18.50 -4.44
C ILE A 139 11.84 -19.33 -5.40
N ARG A 140 10.99 -20.21 -4.88
CA ARG A 140 10.17 -21.12 -5.66
C ARG A 140 8.80 -20.50 -5.90
N ASN A 141 8.40 -20.35 -7.17
CA ASN A 141 7.14 -19.72 -7.55
C ASN A 141 5.92 -20.53 -7.08
N ASP A 142 5.64 -21.65 -7.75
CA ASP A 142 4.40 -22.41 -7.54
C ASP A 142 4.21 -22.93 -6.10
N PRO A 143 5.25 -23.47 -5.43
CA PRO A 143 5.13 -23.84 -4.01
C PRO A 143 4.79 -22.66 -3.09
N THR A 144 5.15 -21.43 -3.48
CA THR A 144 4.78 -20.23 -2.73
C THR A 144 3.31 -19.89 -2.94
N LEU A 145 2.75 -20.09 -4.15
CA LEU A 145 1.35 -19.80 -4.45
C LEU A 145 0.40 -20.55 -3.50
N GLU A 146 0.68 -21.83 -3.23
CA GLU A 146 -0.11 -22.63 -2.27
C GLU A 146 -0.17 -21.99 -0.88
N LEU A 147 0.94 -21.41 -0.40
CA LEU A 147 0.97 -20.73 0.89
C LEU A 147 0.27 -19.38 0.84
N LEU A 148 0.45 -18.60 -0.23
CA LEU A 148 -0.22 -17.31 -0.39
C LEU A 148 -1.75 -17.44 -0.45
N ALA A 149 -2.25 -18.46 -1.15
CA ALA A 149 -3.66 -18.82 -1.18
C ALA A 149 -4.20 -19.10 0.24
N ARG A 150 -3.47 -19.88 1.05
CA ARG A 150 -3.83 -20.15 2.45
C ARG A 150 -3.82 -18.89 3.31
N VAL A 151 -2.86 -18.00 3.10
CA VAL A 151 -2.81 -16.69 3.78
C VAL A 151 -4.06 -15.89 3.44
N ALA A 152 -4.39 -15.72 2.16
CA ALA A 152 -5.56 -14.97 1.72
C ALA A 152 -6.88 -15.53 2.31
N VAL A 153 -7.07 -16.85 2.25
CA VAL A 153 -8.26 -17.51 2.83
C VAL A 153 -8.33 -17.27 4.34
N SER A 154 -7.24 -17.46 5.08
CA SER A 154 -7.24 -17.26 6.54
C SER A 154 -7.54 -15.79 6.94
N GLN A 155 -7.15 -14.83 6.11
CA GLN A 155 -7.45 -13.41 6.33
C GLN A 155 -8.91 -13.09 6.01
N ALA A 156 -9.46 -13.68 4.94
CA ALA A 156 -10.89 -13.57 4.60
C ALA A 156 -11.78 -14.21 5.69
N GLU A 157 -11.40 -15.39 6.21
CA GLU A 157 -12.06 -16.05 7.35
C GLU A 157 -12.07 -15.19 8.61
N ALA A 158 -11.02 -14.38 8.82
CA ALA A 158 -10.94 -13.43 9.92
C ALA A 158 -11.84 -12.20 9.73
N GLY A 159 -12.37 -11.97 8.53
CA GLY A 159 -13.25 -10.85 8.18
C GLY A 159 -12.55 -9.72 7.41
N ALA A 160 -11.43 -9.98 6.73
CA ALA A 160 -10.82 -8.99 5.86
C ALA A 160 -11.76 -8.64 4.70
N ASP A 161 -11.95 -7.35 4.45
CA ASP A 161 -12.83 -6.87 3.37
C ASP A 161 -12.15 -6.97 1.99
N MET A 162 -10.82 -7.07 1.95
CA MET A 162 -10.02 -7.15 0.73
C MET A 162 -8.64 -7.73 1.03
N VAL A 163 -8.12 -8.58 0.14
CA VAL A 163 -6.76 -9.12 0.25
C VAL A 163 -5.83 -8.47 -0.77
N ALA A 164 -4.56 -8.26 -0.41
CA ALA A 164 -3.63 -7.52 -1.24
C ALA A 164 -2.28 -8.25 -1.41
N PRO A 165 -2.16 -9.17 -2.40
CA PRO A 165 -0.94 -9.93 -2.64
C PRO A 165 0.22 -9.05 -3.10
N SER A 166 1.29 -9.03 -2.29
CA SER A 166 2.46 -8.17 -2.49
C SER A 166 3.75 -8.93 -2.77
N ASP A 167 3.67 -10.24 -2.96
CA ASP A 167 4.78 -11.17 -3.12
C ASP A 167 5.54 -11.06 -4.47
N MET A 168 4.85 -10.71 -5.57
CA MET A 168 5.34 -10.71 -6.96
C MET A 168 5.68 -12.11 -7.52
N MET A 169 4.94 -13.15 -7.13
CA MET A 169 5.01 -14.46 -7.78
C MET A 169 4.13 -14.49 -9.03
N ASP A 170 4.54 -15.22 -10.06
CA ASP A 170 3.75 -15.40 -11.29
C ASP A 170 2.51 -16.25 -10.98
N GLY A 171 1.32 -15.84 -11.42
CA GLY A 171 0.07 -16.61 -11.26
C GLY A 171 -0.59 -16.51 -9.88
N ARG A 172 -0.10 -15.67 -8.96
CA ARG A 172 -0.65 -15.61 -7.59
C ARG A 172 -2.07 -15.06 -7.52
N VAL A 173 -2.48 -14.17 -8.43
CA VAL A 173 -3.82 -13.59 -8.39
C VAL A 173 -4.83 -14.69 -8.70
N GLY A 174 -4.59 -15.47 -9.76
CA GLY A 174 -5.46 -16.59 -10.14
C GLY A 174 -5.53 -17.63 -9.02
N ALA A 175 -4.39 -18.03 -8.46
CA ALA A 175 -4.35 -19.00 -7.37
C ALA A 175 -5.10 -18.53 -6.10
N ILE A 176 -5.00 -17.24 -5.77
CA ILE A 176 -5.72 -16.65 -4.63
C ILE A 176 -7.23 -16.57 -4.93
N ARG A 177 -7.62 -16.15 -6.14
CA ARG A 177 -9.03 -16.08 -6.57
C ARG A 177 -9.69 -17.45 -6.49
N GLU A 178 -9.07 -18.47 -7.06
CA GLU A 178 -9.55 -19.86 -7.01
C GLU A 178 -9.74 -20.33 -5.56
N ALA A 179 -8.74 -20.12 -4.71
CA ALA A 179 -8.81 -20.54 -3.31
C ALA A 179 -9.89 -19.79 -2.50
N LEU A 180 -10.07 -18.49 -2.74
CA LEU A 180 -11.15 -17.71 -2.14
C LEU A 180 -12.52 -18.22 -2.60
N ASP A 181 -12.69 -18.54 -3.90
CA ASP A 181 -13.93 -19.09 -4.43
C ASP A 181 -14.26 -20.45 -3.81
N GLU A 182 -13.29 -21.36 -3.75
CA GLU A 182 -13.44 -22.68 -3.13
C GLU A 182 -13.78 -22.60 -1.64
N ALA A 183 -13.22 -21.61 -0.94
CA ALA A 183 -13.49 -21.34 0.47
C ALA A 183 -14.74 -20.49 0.71
N THR A 184 -15.58 -20.25 -0.31
CA THR A 184 -16.85 -19.48 -0.24
C THR A 184 -16.69 -17.97 0.03
N PHE A 185 -15.51 -17.42 -0.25
CA PHE A 185 -15.19 -15.98 -0.21
C PHE A 185 -15.17 -15.38 -1.63
N ALA A 186 -16.17 -15.71 -2.44
CA ALA A 186 -16.29 -15.26 -3.83
C ALA A 186 -16.30 -13.72 -3.97
N ASP A 187 -16.93 -13.05 -3.00
CA ASP A 187 -17.10 -11.59 -3.01
C ASP A 187 -15.91 -10.81 -2.42
N THR A 188 -14.89 -11.49 -1.89
CA THR A 188 -13.69 -10.83 -1.34
C THR A 188 -12.81 -10.32 -2.48
N PRO A 189 -12.60 -8.99 -2.62
CA PRO A 189 -11.81 -8.44 -3.72
C PRO A 189 -10.31 -8.63 -3.53
N ILE A 190 -9.59 -8.63 -4.65
CA ILE A 190 -8.14 -8.70 -4.72
C ILE A 190 -7.57 -7.37 -5.20
N LEU A 191 -6.75 -6.74 -4.34
CA LEU A 191 -5.91 -5.59 -4.68
C LEU A 191 -4.49 -6.07 -4.99
N ALA A 192 -4.23 -6.37 -6.26
CA ALA A 192 -2.97 -6.95 -6.67
C ALA A 192 -1.85 -5.89 -6.73
N TYR A 193 -0.69 -6.19 -6.14
CA TYR A 193 0.54 -5.41 -6.33
C TYR A 193 1.18 -5.72 -7.69
N SER A 194 0.45 -5.45 -8.77
CA SER A 194 0.79 -5.85 -10.13
C SER A 194 2.14 -5.34 -10.61
N ALA A 195 2.40 -4.05 -10.42
CA ALA A 195 3.66 -3.43 -10.82
C ALA A 195 4.48 -3.05 -9.58
N LYS A 196 5.06 -4.04 -8.89
CA LYS A 196 5.92 -3.83 -7.73
C LYS A 196 7.40 -3.99 -8.10
N TYR A 197 8.09 -2.86 -8.08
CA TYR A 197 9.50 -2.75 -8.45
C TYR A 197 10.46 -3.17 -7.33
N ALA A 198 11.65 -3.64 -7.71
CA ALA A 198 12.79 -3.90 -6.84
C ALA A 198 13.46 -2.59 -6.40
N SER A 199 12.73 -1.80 -5.59
CA SER A 199 13.09 -0.42 -5.27
C SER A 199 13.97 -0.27 -4.02
N SER A 200 14.81 0.76 -4.04
CA SER A 200 15.56 1.25 -2.87
C SER A 200 14.70 2.06 -1.88
N PHE A 201 13.48 2.45 -2.27
CA PHE A 201 12.57 3.25 -1.44
C PHE A 201 11.88 2.45 -0.32
N TYR A 202 12.15 1.15 -0.19
CA TYR A 202 11.56 0.29 0.85
C TYR A 202 12.38 0.19 2.14
N GLY A 203 13.53 0.86 2.23
CA GLY A 203 14.44 0.76 3.39
C GLY A 203 13.73 0.91 4.74
N PRO A 204 12.98 2.01 4.99
CA PRO A 204 12.29 2.21 6.26
C PRO A 204 11.19 1.16 6.55
N PHE A 205 10.49 0.66 5.51
CA PHE A 205 9.51 -0.43 5.68
C PHE A 205 10.17 -1.73 6.15
N ARG A 206 11.38 -2.04 5.67
CA ARG A 206 12.08 -3.27 6.08
C ARG A 206 12.44 -3.23 7.56
N GLU A 207 12.74 -2.06 8.11
CA GLU A 207 12.84 -1.87 9.56
C GLU A 207 11.48 -2.03 10.22
N ALA A 208 10.44 -1.34 9.73
CA ALA A 208 9.09 -1.39 10.29
C ALA A 208 8.54 -2.82 10.42
N ALA A 209 8.63 -3.60 9.34
CA ALA A 209 8.07 -4.94 9.22
C ALA A 209 9.06 -6.07 9.57
N ASP A 210 10.29 -5.74 9.98
CA ASP A 210 11.38 -6.67 10.22
C ASP A 210 11.56 -7.70 9.08
N SER A 211 11.54 -7.24 7.83
CA SER A 211 11.39 -8.12 6.65
C SER A 211 12.60 -8.06 5.71
N ALA A 212 13.77 -7.64 6.19
CA ALA A 212 14.96 -7.58 5.34
C ALA A 212 15.39 -9.01 4.93
N PRO A 213 15.66 -9.27 3.64
CA PRO A 213 16.14 -10.58 3.21
C PRO A 213 17.51 -10.86 3.83
N GLN A 214 17.71 -12.06 4.37
CA GLN A 214 18.97 -12.45 5.01
C GLN A 214 20.09 -12.71 4.00
N PHE A 215 19.74 -12.96 2.73
CA PHE A 215 20.69 -13.15 1.64
C PHE A 215 20.13 -12.55 0.34
N GLY A 216 21.02 -12.29 -0.62
CA GLY A 216 20.66 -11.79 -1.94
C GLY A 216 19.81 -10.52 -1.91
N ASP A 217 18.89 -10.42 -2.85
CA ASP A 217 17.90 -9.35 -2.94
C ASP A 217 16.56 -9.89 -3.46
N ARG A 218 15.66 -9.00 -3.86
CA ARG A 218 14.32 -9.36 -4.36
C ARG A 218 14.19 -9.23 -5.89
N ARG A 219 15.30 -9.04 -6.62
CA ARG A 219 15.31 -8.76 -8.07
C ARG A 219 15.01 -9.98 -8.93
N SER A 220 14.96 -11.18 -8.35
CA SER A 220 14.55 -12.38 -9.08
C SER A 220 13.04 -12.50 -9.28
N TYR A 221 12.24 -11.60 -8.70
CA TYR A 221 10.78 -11.58 -8.81
C TYR A 221 10.18 -10.16 -8.78
N GLN A 222 10.77 -9.21 -8.06
CA GLN A 222 10.37 -7.80 -8.18
C GLN A 222 10.98 -7.17 -9.43
N MET A 223 10.19 -6.34 -10.10
CA MET A 223 10.53 -5.78 -11.40
C MET A 223 11.77 -4.86 -11.39
N ASP A 224 12.49 -4.80 -12.52
CA ASP A 224 13.56 -3.82 -12.72
C ASP A 224 12.97 -2.40 -12.83
N PRO A 225 13.41 -1.42 -12.00
CA PRO A 225 13.03 -0.01 -12.12
C PRO A 225 13.15 0.60 -13.53
N ALA A 226 14.00 0.05 -14.41
CA ALA A 226 14.18 0.52 -15.77
C ALA A 226 13.02 0.12 -16.73
N ASN A 227 12.14 -0.80 -16.32
CA ASN A 227 11.17 -1.43 -17.21
C ASN A 227 9.77 -0.86 -17.05
N ALA A 228 9.29 -0.16 -18.07
CA ALA A 228 7.94 0.39 -18.11
C ALA A 228 6.94 -0.46 -18.93
N LEU A 229 7.41 -1.15 -19.99
CA LEU A 229 6.56 -2.03 -20.81
C LEU A 229 6.28 -3.39 -20.16
N GLU A 230 7.15 -3.80 -19.25
CA GLU A 230 6.92 -4.99 -18.42
C GLU A 230 5.77 -4.74 -17.44
N ALA A 231 5.71 -3.54 -16.84
CA ALA A 231 4.68 -3.18 -15.86
C ALA A 231 3.27 -3.34 -16.40
N LEU A 232 3.07 -2.96 -17.66
CA LEU A 232 1.78 -3.06 -18.33
C LEU A 232 1.42 -4.52 -18.63
N ARG A 233 2.43 -5.37 -18.92
CA ARG A 233 2.21 -6.81 -19.08
C ARG A 233 1.84 -7.47 -17.76
N GLU A 234 2.53 -7.14 -16.67
CA GLU A 234 2.19 -7.62 -15.32
C GLU A 234 0.78 -7.23 -14.90
N ILE A 235 0.39 -5.97 -15.14
CA ILE A 235 -0.96 -5.49 -14.88
C ILE A 235 -2.00 -6.24 -15.73
N ALA A 236 -1.72 -6.47 -17.02
CA ALA A 236 -2.63 -7.21 -17.88
C ALA A 236 -2.81 -8.65 -17.41
N LEU A 237 -1.74 -9.34 -16.99
CA LEU A 237 -1.80 -10.70 -16.46
C LEU A 237 -2.68 -10.78 -15.21
N ASP A 238 -2.49 -9.87 -14.25
CA ASP A 238 -3.31 -9.83 -13.03
C ASP A 238 -4.79 -9.57 -13.31
N LEU A 239 -5.09 -8.72 -14.30
CA LEU A 239 -6.47 -8.45 -14.70
C LEU A 239 -7.10 -9.69 -15.34
N ASP A 240 -6.36 -10.41 -16.20
CA ASP A 240 -6.80 -11.68 -16.79
C ASP A 240 -7.01 -12.76 -15.71
N GLU A 241 -6.24 -12.71 -14.62
CA GLU A 241 -6.33 -13.61 -13.47
C GLU A 241 -7.43 -13.23 -12.46
N GLY A 242 -8.09 -12.07 -12.63
CA GLY A 242 -9.24 -11.66 -11.82
C GLY A 242 -8.93 -10.68 -10.69
N ALA A 243 -7.87 -9.86 -10.80
CA ALA A 243 -7.66 -8.74 -9.88
C ALA A 243 -8.76 -7.66 -10.04
N ASP A 244 -9.38 -7.25 -8.93
CA ASP A 244 -10.39 -6.19 -8.92
C ASP A 244 -9.77 -4.78 -8.94
N ILE A 245 -8.60 -4.66 -8.31
CA ILE A 245 -7.80 -3.43 -8.27
C ILE A 245 -6.35 -3.80 -8.52
N VAL A 246 -5.70 -3.08 -9.43
CA VAL A 246 -4.26 -3.23 -9.69
C VAL A 246 -3.48 -2.11 -9.01
N MET A 247 -2.22 -2.34 -8.66
CA MET A 247 -1.39 -1.36 -7.96
C MET A 247 -0.01 -1.18 -8.57
N VAL A 248 0.45 0.08 -8.59
CA VAL A 248 1.86 0.45 -8.83
C VAL A 248 2.56 0.76 -7.50
N LYS A 249 3.75 0.18 -7.30
CA LYS A 249 4.58 0.40 -6.10
C LYS A 249 6.07 0.43 -6.43
N PRO A 250 6.84 1.43 -5.98
CA PRO A 250 6.44 2.70 -5.31
C PRO A 250 5.61 3.64 -6.19
N ALA A 251 5.11 4.75 -5.63
CA ALA A 251 4.25 5.68 -6.37
C ALA A 251 5.02 6.89 -6.93
N LEU A 252 5.63 7.72 -6.07
CA LEU A 252 6.23 8.99 -6.50
C LEU A 252 7.32 8.85 -7.59
N PRO A 253 8.22 7.85 -7.57
CA PRO A 253 9.18 7.65 -8.66
C PRO A 253 8.60 6.98 -9.92
N TYR A 254 7.33 6.56 -9.90
CA TYR A 254 6.68 5.77 -10.96
C TYR A 254 5.32 6.36 -11.40
N LEU A 255 5.16 7.69 -11.30
CA LEU A 255 3.94 8.37 -11.75
C LEU A 255 3.66 8.17 -13.25
N ASP A 256 4.71 7.95 -14.04
CA ASP A 256 4.59 7.60 -15.45
C ASP A 256 3.92 6.23 -15.65
N ILE A 257 4.27 5.24 -14.82
CA ILE A 257 3.65 3.91 -14.85
C ILE A 257 2.18 3.99 -14.45
N ILE A 258 1.86 4.75 -13.38
CA ILE A 258 0.48 4.99 -12.95
C ILE A 258 -0.34 5.62 -14.10
N SER A 259 0.21 6.65 -14.74
CA SER A 259 -0.45 7.33 -15.85
C SER A 259 -0.67 6.43 -17.06
N ARG A 260 0.29 5.58 -17.40
CA ARG A 260 0.16 4.62 -18.49
C ARG A 260 -0.85 3.54 -18.17
N ALA A 261 -0.79 2.94 -16.99
CA ALA A 261 -1.74 1.94 -16.53
C ALA A 261 -3.18 2.47 -16.55
N LYS A 262 -3.40 3.68 -16.03
CA LYS A 262 -4.73 4.29 -16.05
C LYS A 262 -5.24 4.55 -17.47
N ALA A 263 -4.38 5.01 -18.36
CA ALA A 263 -4.74 5.30 -19.74
C ALA A 263 -5.00 4.03 -20.59
N GLU A 264 -4.27 2.95 -20.31
CA GLU A 264 -4.34 1.70 -21.08
C GLU A 264 -5.49 0.81 -20.64
N PHE A 265 -5.68 0.63 -19.34
CA PHE A 265 -6.65 -0.32 -18.80
C PHE A 265 -7.94 0.33 -18.32
N GLY A 266 -7.89 1.59 -17.87
CA GLY A 266 -9.09 2.31 -17.38
C GLY A 266 -9.73 1.72 -16.10
N VAL A 267 -9.11 0.71 -15.49
CA VAL A 267 -9.59 0.01 -14.28
C VAL A 267 -9.31 0.79 -12.99
N PRO A 268 -9.88 0.38 -11.84
CA PRO A 268 -9.46 0.87 -10.53
C PRO A 268 -7.96 0.65 -10.30
N LEU A 269 -7.25 1.73 -9.98
CA LEU A 269 -5.80 1.73 -9.84
C LEU A 269 -5.40 2.28 -8.47
N ALA A 270 -4.72 1.47 -7.67
CA ALA A 270 -4.10 1.90 -6.45
C ALA A 270 -2.64 2.31 -6.67
N ALA A 271 -2.13 3.21 -5.83
CA ALA A 271 -0.72 3.57 -5.80
C ALA A 271 -0.23 3.69 -4.36
N TYR A 272 0.96 3.14 -4.10
CA TYR A 272 1.52 3.13 -2.76
C TYR A 272 2.61 4.20 -2.62
N SER A 273 2.33 5.27 -1.86
CA SER A 273 3.37 6.19 -1.40
C SER A 273 4.15 5.56 -0.24
N VAL A 274 5.31 4.99 -0.57
CA VAL A 274 5.98 4.03 0.30
C VAL A 274 6.76 4.70 1.43
N SER A 275 7.29 3.86 2.32
CA SER A 275 8.01 4.27 3.51
C SER A 275 9.19 5.21 3.23
N GLY A 276 9.95 5.00 2.16
CA GLY A 276 11.06 5.88 1.78
C GLY A 276 10.58 7.25 1.32
N GLU A 277 9.49 7.33 0.56
CA GLU A 277 8.87 8.60 0.15
C GLU A 277 8.40 9.38 1.39
N TYR A 278 7.73 8.69 2.32
CA TYR A 278 7.32 9.24 3.61
C TYR A 278 8.50 9.82 4.38
N SER A 279 9.53 9.02 4.62
CA SER A 279 10.69 9.41 5.42
C SER A 279 11.50 10.53 4.77
N MET A 280 11.59 10.57 3.44
CA MET A 280 12.24 11.66 2.71
C MET A 280 11.56 13.01 2.97
N ILE A 281 10.23 13.06 2.86
CA ILE A 281 9.47 14.30 3.10
C ILE A 281 9.55 14.70 4.58
N ARG A 282 9.35 13.76 5.52
CA ARG A 282 9.48 14.03 6.97
C ARG A 282 10.87 14.53 7.35
N ALA A 283 11.93 13.94 6.82
CA ALA A 283 13.29 14.34 7.14
C ALA A 283 13.57 15.77 6.66
N ALA A 284 13.26 16.06 5.40
CA ALA A 284 13.46 17.40 4.84
C ALA A 284 12.57 18.46 5.51
N GLY A 285 11.35 18.11 5.92
CA GLY A 285 10.45 18.95 6.70
C GLY A 285 11.02 19.32 8.07
N ARG A 286 11.48 18.31 8.83
CA ARG A 286 12.12 18.51 10.14
C ARG A 286 13.39 19.34 10.10
N LEU A 287 14.14 19.25 8.99
CA LEU A 287 15.34 20.04 8.76
C LEU A 287 15.03 21.46 8.23
N GLY A 288 13.75 21.77 7.98
CA GLY A 288 13.32 23.06 7.44
C GLY A 288 13.72 23.30 5.98
N TRP A 289 14.06 22.24 5.24
CA TRP A 289 14.42 22.34 3.81
C TRP A 289 13.19 22.48 2.92
N LEU A 290 12.05 21.96 3.39
CA LEU A 290 10.75 22.09 2.75
C LEU A 290 9.65 22.33 3.78
N ASP A 291 8.55 22.90 3.32
CA ASP A 291 7.28 22.91 4.06
C ASP A 291 6.67 21.51 3.98
N GLU A 292 6.71 20.78 5.09
CA GLU A 292 6.34 19.35 5.16
C GLU A 292 4.90 19.12 4.72
N GLU A 293 3.96 19.89 5.26
CA GLU A 293 2.53 19.75 5.00
C GLU A 293 2.21 20.01 3.52
N ARG A 294 2.80 21.07 2.95
CA ARG A 294 2.59 21.42 1.54
C ARG A 294 3.22 20.41 0.60
N ALA A 295 4.45 19.96 0.87
CA ALA A 295 5.12 18.98 0.03
C ALA A 295 4.43 17.61 0.07
N MET A 296 3.95 17.19 1.24
CA MET A 296 3.14 16.00 1.42
C MET A 296 1.86 16.06 0.57
N LEU A 297 1.06 17.11 0.71
CA LEU A 297 -0.18 17.25 -0.07
C LEU A 297 0.11 17.33 -1.58
N GLU A 298 1.16 18.02 -2.00
CA GLU A 298 1.56 18.10 -3.41
C GLU A 298 1.94 16.73 -3.98
N ALA A 299 2.66 15.90 -3.21
CA ALA A 299 2.99 14.54 -3.61
C ALA A 299 1.74 13.66 -3.77
N LEU A 300 0.79 13.72 -2.83
CA LEU A 300 -0.47 12.96 -2.92
C LEU A 300 -1.33 13.43 -4.10
N VAL A 301 -1.41 14.74 -4.35
CA VAL A 301 -2.08 15.29 -5.54
C VAL A 301 -1.39 14.84 -6.82
N ALA A 302 -0.06 14.72 -6.84
CA ALA A 302 0.66 14.22 -8.01
C ALA A 302 0.32 12.76 -8.32
N ILE A 303 0.16 11.92 -7.28
CA ILE A 303 -0.28 10.53 -7.40
C ILE A 303 -1.71 10.46 -7.96
N ARG A 304 -2.65 11.25 -7.41
CA ARG A 304 -4.02 11.33 -7.94
C ARG A 304 -4.08 11.82 -9.38
N ARG A 305 -3.30 12.87 -9.70
CA ARG A 305 -3.23 13.44 -11.06
C ARG A 305 -2.68 12.44 -12.06
N ALA A 306 -1.77 11.55 -11.63
CA ALA A 306 -1.28 10.48 -12.47
C ALA A 306 -2.36 9.43 -12.76
N GLY A 307 -3.45 9.36 -11.99
CA GLY A 307 -4.61 8.53 -12.30
C GLY A 307 -4.92 7.42 -11.29
N ALA A 308 -4.18 7.33 -10.18
CA ALA A 308 -4.49 6.38 -9.11
C ALA A 308 -5.78 6.78 -8.39
N ASP A 309 -6.78 5.91 -8.33
CA ASP A 309 -8.05 6.11 -7.62
C ASP A 309 -7.89 5.92 -6.11
N VAL A 310 -6.96 5.06 -5.69
CA VAL A 310 -6.69 4.75 -4.28
C VAL A 310 -5.23 5.08 -3.97
N VAL A 311 -4.99 5.82 -2.89
CA VAL A 311 -3.64 6.21 -2.44
C VAL A 311 -3.35 5.61 -1.08
N ILE A 312 -2.47 4.60 -1.06
CA ILE A 312 -1.98 4.02 0.18
C ILE A 312 -0.82 4.87 0.68
N THR A 313 -0.96 5.46 1.87
CA THR A 313 0.04 6.40 2.40
C THR A 313 0.09 6.46 3.91
N TYR A 314 1.31 6.52 4.45
CA TYR A 314 1.56 6.77 5.88
C TYR A 314 1.20 8.19 6.32
N PHE A 315 0.96 9.09 5.37
CA PHE A 315 0.48 10.45 5.62
C PHE A 315 -1.05 10.54 5.73
N ALA A 316 -1.80 9.44 5.64
CA ALA A 316 -3.27 9.48 5.50
C ALA A 316 -3.95 10.33 6.59
N ARG A 317 -3.59 10.12 7.87
CA ARG A 317 -4.13 10.90 9.00
C ARG A 317 -3.76 12.39 8.93
N ASP A 318 -2.55 12.72 8.48
CA ASP A 318 -2.14 14.13 8.36
C ASP A 318 -2.82 14.82 7.18
N ALA A 319 -2.91 14.14 6.04
CA ALA A 319 -3.65 14.62 4.88
C ALA A 319 -5.13 14.87 5.24
N ALA A 320 -5.78 13.92 5.93
CA ALA A 320 -7.17 14.05 6.36
C ALA A 320 -7.38 15.30 7.24
N ARG A 321 -6.51 15.54 8.23
CA ARG A 321 -6.57 16.74 9.09
C ARG A 321 -6.45 18.04 8.30
N LEU A 322 -5.60 18.08 7.28
CA LEU A 322 -5.41 19.29 6.45
C LEU A 322 -6.54 19.51 5.45
N LEU A 323 -7.11 18.42 4.92
CA LEU A 323 -8.25 18.45 4.02
C LEU A 323 -9.50 18.96 4.73
N GLU A 324 -9.75 18.52 5.97
CA GLU A 324 -10.86 18.98 6.80
C GLU A 324 -10.77 20.49 7.12
N ARG A 325 -9.57 21.00 7.39
CA ARG A 325 -9.30 22.43 7.66
C ARG A 325 -9.44 23.33 6.42
N GLY A 326 -9.72 22.76 5.25
CA GLY A 326 -9.79 23.48 3.98
C GLY A 326 -8.43 23.92 3.45
N SER A 327 -7.32 23.43 4.00
CA SER A 327 -5.95 23.82 3.62
C SER A 327 -5.51 23.27 2.26
N ALA A 328 -6.27 22.36 1.65
CA ALA A 328 -6.07 21.91 0.27
C ALA A 328 -6.81 22.76 -0.79
N ARG A 329 -7.36 23.92 -0.41
CA ARG A 329 -8.04 24.85 -1.32
C ARG A 329 -7.08 25.88 -1.91
#